data_AF-A0A8C7QKS6-F1
#
_entry.id   AF-A0A8C7QKS6-F1
#
_cell.length_a   1.000
_cell.length_b   1.000
_cell.length_c   1.000
_cell.angle_alpha   90.00
_cell.angle_beta   90.00
_cell.angle_gamma   90.00
#
_symmetry.space_group_name_H-M   'P 1'
#
loop_
_entity.id
_entity.type
_entity.pdbx_description
1 polymer ?
#
loop_
_entity_poly.entity_id
_entity_poly.type
_entity_poly.pdbx_seq_one_letter_code
_entity_poly.pdbx_strand_id
1 'polypeptide(L)'
;MYKWNTEFVGVHFLERSQRLGLGTASPSPLPLLCFLYTMAFAGKWETESQEGYDEFCKLLGIPDDIIEKGRDYKLITEVVQNGNVFSWSQLYPTNKTISNKFVIDQECDMETIGGKKFKATVTMEGGKLSTKFPNYHHTSEISGGKLIETSIAGSVVLKRTSKKI
;
A
#
# COMPACT_ATOMS: atom_id res chain seq x y z
N MET A 1 -22.82 -17.00 26.75
CA MET A 1 -23.31 -17.14 25.36
C MET A 1 -24.43 -16.13 25.17
N TYR A 2 -24.24 -15.14 24.30
CA TYR A 2 -25.36 -14.30 23.85
C TYR A 2 -25.33 -14.24 22.34
N LYS A 3 -26.24 -15.01 21.74
CA LYS A 3 -26.70 -14.88 20.35
C LYS A 3 -27.67 -13.70 20.30
N TRP A 4 -27.56 -12.86 19.30
CA TRP A 4 -28.66 -12.01 18.83
C TRP A 4 -28.86 -12.27 17.35
N ASN A 5 -30.11 -12.58 17.02
CA ASN A 5 -30.62 -12.89 15.70
C ASN A 5 -31.97 -12.19 15.65
N THR A 6 -32.19 -11.21 14.77
CA THR A 6 -33.53 -10.94 14.22
C THR A 6 -33.47 -10.12 12.94
N GLU A 7 -34.30 -10.59 12.02
CA GLU A 7 -34.51 -10.24 10.63
C GLU A 7 -35.66 -9.21 10.45
N PHE A 8 -35.69 -8.61 9.26
CA PHE A 8 -36.84 -8.08 8.49
C PHE A 8 -37.83 -7.08 9.10
N VAL A 9 -37.92 -5.89 8.47
CA VAL A 9 -39.21 -5.34 7.98
C VAL A 9 -38.96 -4.54 6.69
N GLY A 10 -39.59 -4.96 5.58
CA GLY A 10 -39.78 -4.12 4.39
C GLY A 10 -41.11 -3.37 4.47
N VAL A 11 -41.17 -2.16 3.92
CA VAL A 11 -42.42 -1.42 3.70
C VAL A 11 -42.40 -0.81 2.30
N HIS A 12 -43.29 -1.31 1.45
CA HIS A 12 -43.77 -0.68 0.22
C HIS A 12 -44.88 0.33 0.58
N PHE A 13 -44.84 1.54 0.05
CA PHE A 13 -46.04 2.36 -0.17
C PHE A 13 -45.88 3.25 -1.40
N LEU A 14 -46.97 3.38 -2.17
CA LEU A 14 -47.07 3.87 -3.54
C LEU A 14 -47.77 5.25 -3.58
N GLU A 15 -47.38 6.08 -4.55
CA GLU A 15 -48.12 7.18 -5.23
C GLU A 15 -48.57 8.47 -4.50
N ARG A 16 -48.09 9.63 -4.99
CA ARG A 16 -48.89 10.55 -5.84
C ARG A 16 -48.06 11.68 -6.47
N SER A 17 -48.44 12.04 -7.70
CA SER A 17 -47.77 12.98 -8.62
C SER A 17 -48.10 14.47 -8.36
N GLN A 18 -47.23 15.38 -8.79
CA GLN A 18 -47.62 16.67 -9.40
C GLN A 18 -46.52 17.21 -10.35
N ARG A 19 -46.95 18.10 -11.26
CA ARG A 19 -46.50 18.33 -12.64
C ARG A 19 -45.31 19.28 -12.84
N LEU A 20 -44.57 18.98 -13.92
CA LEU A 20 -44.01 19.85 -14.99
C LEU A 20 -43.04 21.00 -14.60
N GLY A 21 -41.76 20.75 -14.87
CA GLY A 21 -40.77 21.76 -15.26
C GLY A 21 -39.82 21.14 -16.28
N LEU A 22 -39.80 21.68 -17.51
CA LEU A 22 -38.86 21.31 -18.56
C LEU A 22 -37.43 21.67 -18.11
N GLY A 23 -36.60 20.66 -17.95
CA GLY A 23 -35.16 20.78 -17.80
C GLY A 23 -34.54 19.41 -17.98
N THR A 24 -33.95 19.14 -19.14
CA THR A 24 -33.20 17.92 -19.41
C THR A 24 -31.89 17.94 -18.63
N ALA A 25 -31.97 17.67 -17.33
CA ALA A 25 -30.81 17.31 -16.54
C ALA A 25 -30.85 15.80 -16.35
N SER A 26 -30.07 15.09 -17.18
CA SER A 26 -29.68 13.71 -16.92
C SER A 26 -29.17 13.62 -15.47
N PRO A 27 -29.75 12.80 -14.59
CA PRO A 27 -29.10 12.48 -13.34
C PRO A 27 -27.94 11.56 -13.72
N SER A 28 -26.73 12.13 -13.78
CA SER A 28 -25.52 11.32 -13.81
C SER A 28 -25.57 10.36 -12.61
N PRO A 29 -25.59 9.04 -12.80
CA PRO A 29 -25.34 8.15 -11.68
C PRO A 29 -23.89 8.40 -11.31
N LEU A 30 -23.62 8.97 -10.13
CA LEU A 30 -22.31 8.83 -9.52
C LEU A 30 -22.22 7.36 -9.09
N PRO A 31 -21.49 6.49 -9.81
CA PRO A 31 -21.45 5.10 -9.46
C PRO A 31 -20.30 4.89 -8.49
N LEU A 32 -20.59 4.35 -7.31
CA LEU A 32 -19.79 3.26 -6.76
C LEU A 32 -18.30 3.52 -6.48
N LEU A 33 -17.84 4.75 -6.30
CA LEU A 33 -16.42 5.02 -5.97
C LEU A 33 -16.00 4.43 -4.61
N CYS A 34 -16.96 4.10 -3.73
CA CYS A 34 -16.68 3.49 -2.43
C CYS A 34 -16.37 1.98 -2.48
N PHE A 35 -16.62 1.28 -3.59
CA PHE A 35 -16.51 -0.19 -3.65
C PHE A 35 -15.27 -0.73 -4.38
N LEU A 36 -14.41 0.14 -4.90
CA LEU A 36 -13.20 -0.28 -5.64
C LEU A 36 -11.95 0.41 -5.08
N TYR A 37 -11.78 0.45 -3.76
CA TYR A 37 -10.41 0.42 -3.25
C TYR A 37 -9.93 -1.01 -3.40
N THR A 38 -9.58 -1.35 -4.65
CA THR A 38 -9.04 -2.64 -5.03
C THR A 38 -7.93 -2.94 -4.03
N MET A 39 -8.03 -4.06 -3.32
CA MET A 39 -7.02 -4.56 -2.38
C MET A 39 -5.80 -5.05 -3.18
N ALA A 40 -5.30 -4.21 -4.09
CA ALA A 40 -4.37 -4.55 -5.14
C ALA A 40 -3.03 -4.97 -4.53
N PHE A 41 -2.66 -4.31 -3.44
CA PHE A 41 -1.45 -4.64 -2.67
C PHE A 41 -1.60 -5.91 -1.86
N ALA A 42 -2.81 -6.33 -1.50
CA ALA A 42 -3.01 -7.46 -0.59
C ALA A 42 -2.49 -8.77 -1.19
N GLY A 43 -1.68 -9.48 -0.41
CA GLY A 43 -1.06 -10.75 -0.78
C GLY A 43 0.42 -10.81 -0.42
N LYS A 44 1.08 -11.86 -0.90
CA LYS A 44 2.51 -12.08 -0.75
C LYS A 44 3.22 -11.79 -2.06
N TRP A 45 4.38 -11.16 -1.95
CA TRP A 45 5.17 -10.71 -3.09
C TRP A 45 6.61 -11.15 -2.91
N GLU A 46 7.14 -11.93 -3.84
CA GLU A 46 8.55 -12.32 -3.85
C GLU A 46 9.32 -11.39 -4.79
N THR A 47 10.45 -10.86 -4.33
CA THR A 47 11.34 -10.04 -5.15
C THR A 47 11.85 -10.83 -6.36
N GLU A 48 11.62 -10.29 -7.55
CA GLU A 48 12.04 -10.88 -8.83
C GLU A 48 13.27 -10.15 -9.40
N SER A 49 13.27 -8.81 -9.33
CA SER A 49 14.41 -8.00 -9.77
C SER A 49 14.60 -6.76 -8.89
N GLN A 50 15.85 -6.28 -8.88
CA GLN A 50 16.23 -5.08 -8.16
C GLN A 50 17.32 -4.33 -8.94
N GLU A 51 17.13 -3.03 -9.12
CA GLU A 51 18.00 -2.12 -9.88
C GLU A 51 18.42 -0.95 -8.97
N GLY A 52 19.69 -0.52 -9.05
CA GLY A 52 20.20 0.62 -8.28
C GLY A 52 20.36 0.39 -6.77
N TYR A 53 20.36 -0.88 -6.32
CA TYR A 53 20.46 -1.26 -4.91
C TYR A 53 21.78 -0.80 -4.28
N ASP A 54 22.90 -1.14 -4.91
CA ASP A 54 24.23 -0.82 -4.40
C ASP A 54 24.45 0.68 -4.27
N GLU A 55 24.14 1.45 -5.32
CA GLU A 55 24.29 2.90 -5.32
C GLU A 55 23.40 3.55 -4.25
N PHE A 56 22.17 3.07 -4.11
CA PHE A 56 21.21 3.60 -3.13
C PHE A 56 21.65 3.27 -1.70
N CYS A 57 22.05 2.03 -1.44
CA CYS A 57 22.52 1.62 -0.12
C CYS A 57 23.81 2.34 0.29
N LYS A 58 24.75 2.53 -0.65
CA LYS A 58 25.97 3.33 -0.42
C LYS A 58 25.65 4.79 -0.12
N LEU A 59 24.71 5.38 -0.85
CA LEU A 59 24.26 6.76 -0.61
C LEU A 59 23.62 6.93 0.77
N LEU A 60 22.93 5.91 1.27
CA LEU A 60 22.38 5.89 2.63
C LEU A 60 23.41 5.52 3.72
N GLY A 61 24.67 5.30 3.35
CA GLY A 61 25.75 4.95 4.29
C GLY A 61 25.61 3.54 4.89
N ILE A 62 24.95 2.62 4.18
CA ILE A 62 24.89 1.21 4.58
C ILE A 62 26.27 0.57 4.33
N PRO A 63 26.87 -0.13 5.30
CA PRO A 63 28.15 -0.82 5.11
C PRO A 63 28.13 -1.84 3.97
N ASP A 64 29.22 -1.92 3.20
CA ASP A 64 29.35 -2.84 2.05
C ASP A 64 29.07 -4.30 2.44
N ASP A 65 29.49 -4.74 3.63
CA ASP A 65 29.24 -6.10 4.16
C ASP A 65 27.74 -6.44 4.28
N ILE A 66 26.89 -5.43 4.50
CA ILE A 66 25.43 -5.58 4.59
C ILE A 66 24.81 -5.53 3.19
N ILE A 67 25.36 -4.70 2.30
CA ILE A 67 24.93 -4.59 0.90
C ILE A 67 25.17 -5.93 0.19
N GLU A 68 26.36 -6.50 0.28
CA GLU A 68 26.67 -7.78 -0.35
C GLU A 68 25.75 -8.91 0.12
N LYS A 69 25.44 -8.95 1.42
CA LYS A 69 24.50 -9.93 1.97
C LYS A 69 23.09 -9.71 1.46
N GLY A 70 22.63 -8.47 1.35
CA GLY A 70 21.28 -8.12 0.95
C GLY A 70 21.00 -8.17 -0.55
N ARG A 71 22.04 -8.18 -1.39
CA ARG A 71 21.93 -8.08 -2.86
C ARG A 71 21.08 -9.19 -3.47
N ASP A 72 21.30 -10.43 -3.04
CA ASP A 72 20.66 -11.62 -3.62
C ASP A 72 19.48 -12.14 -2.77
N TYR A 73 19.01 -11.35 -1.81
CA TYR A 73 17.89 -11.76 -0.97
C TYR A 73 16.57 -11.72 -1.73
N LYS A 74 15.94 -12.90 -1.82
CA LYS A 74 14.53 -13.03 -2.19
C LYS A 74 13.66 -12.58 -1.03
N LEU A 75 13.51 -11.27 -0.89
CA LEU A 75 12.62 -10.67 0.10
C LEU A 75 11.17 -11.03 -0.23
N ILE A 76 10.47 -11.59 0.74
CA ILE A 76 9.02 -11.79 0.67
C ILE A 76 8.36 -10.62 1.39
N THR A 77 7.53 -9.88 0.68
CA THR A 77 6.68 -8.82 1.23
C THR A 77 5.26 -9.33 1.34
N GLU A 78 4.74 -9.45 2.55
CA GLU A 78 3.35 -9.75 2.81
C GLU A 78 2.61 -8.46 3.18
N VAL A 79 1.58 -8.13 2.40
CA VAL A 79 0.75 -6.97 2.64
C VAL A 79 -0.66 -7.43 3.02
N VAL A 80 -1.10 -7.01 4.20
CA VAL A 80 -2.49 -7.11 4.61
C VAL A 80 -3.08 -5.71 4.55
N GLN A 81 -4.12 -5.56 3.74
CA GLN A 81 -4.83 -4.30 3.58
C GLN A 81 -6.24 -4.47 4.13
N ASN A 82 -6.70 -3.50 4.92
CA ASN A 82 -8.05 -3.44 5.49
C ASN A 82 -8.56 -2.00 5.34
N GLY A 83 -9.10 -1.67 4.17
CA GLY A 83 -9.43 -0.29 3.80
C GLY A 83 -8.16 0.58 3.80
N ASN A 84 -8.11 1.56 4.71
CA ASN A 84 -6.98 2.49 4.86
C ASN A 84 -5.90 1.99 5.82
N VAL A 85 -6.10 0.83 6.46
CA VAL A 85 -5.13 0.25 7.40
C VAL A 85 -4.30 -0.81 6.67
N PHE A 86 -2.99 -0.64 6.69
CA PHE A 86 -2.03 -1.54 6.07
C PHE A 86 -1.14 -2.18 7.11
N SER A 87 -0.85 -3.46 6.93
CA SER A 87 0.24 -4.17 7.58
C SER A 87 1.21 -4.61 6.50
N TRP A 88 2.43 -4.08 6.55
CA TRP A 88 3.48 -4.34 5.58
C TRP A 88 4.61 -5.13 6.25
N SER A 89 4.64 -6.43 5.96
CA SER A 89 5.57 -7.38 6.57
C SER A 89 6.65 -7.78 5.56
N GLN A 90 7.90 -7.51 5.90
CA GLN A 90 9.09 -7.89 5.14
C GLN A 90 9.75 -9.10 5.81
N LEU A 91 9.74 -10.25 5.13
CA LEU A 91 10.33 -11.50 5.58
C LEU A 91 11.66 -11.70 4.86
N TYR A 92 12.75 -11.50 5.61
CA TYR A 92 14.11 -11.66 5.11
C TYR A 92 14.56 -13.13 5.19
N PRO A 93 15.40 -13.60 4.25
CA PRO A 93 15.94 -14.97 4.27
C PRO A 93 16.70 -15.33 5.55
N THR A 94 17.15 -14.34 6.32
CA THR A 94 17.88 -14.52 7.58
C THR A 94 16.95 -14.83 8.78
N ASN A 95 15.75 -15.35 8.54
CA ASN A 95 14.69 -15.53 9.55
C ASN A 95 14.31 -14.24 10.32
N LYS A 96 14.61 -13.07 9.75
CA LYS A 96 14.22 -11.78 10.32
C LYS A 96 12.95 -11.31 9.65
N THR A 97 11.92 -11.02 10.44
CA THR A 97 10.66 -10.45 9.94
C THR A 97 10.47 -9.07 10.53
N ILE A 98 10.06 -8.12 9.71
CA ILE A 98 9.79 -6.74 10.10
C ILE A 98 8.40 -6.40 9.64
N SER A 99 7.53 -6.01 10.56
CA SER A 99 6.15 -5.67 10.25
C SER A 99 5.88 -4.24 10.65
N ASN A 100 5.52 -3.42 9.66
CA ASN A 100 5.11 -2.03 9.86
C ASN A 100 3.62 -1.92 9.61
N LYS A 101 2.89 -1.45 10.62
CA LYS A 101 1.45 -1.17 10.51
C LYS A 101 1.24 0.33 10.40
N PHE A 102 0.52 0.77 9.39
CA PHE A 102 0.25 2.18 9.16
C PHE A 102 -1.16 2.42 8.66
N VAL A 103 -1.64 3.65 8.85
CA VAL A 103 -2.90 4.13 8.33
C VAL A 103 -2.61 5.22 7.31
N ILE A 104 -3.28 5.17 6.16
CA ILE A 104 -3.12 6.18 5.12
C ILE A 104 -3.46 7.57 5.68
N ASP A 105 -2.63 8.55 5.33
CA ASP A 105 -2.70 9.95 5.74
C ASP A 105 -2.59 10.19 7.26
N GLN A 106 -2.03 9.23 8.01
CA GLN A 106 -1.74 9.39 9.43
C GLN A 106 -0.27 9.09 9.73
N GLU A 107 0.30 9.85 10.66
CA GLU A 107 1.65 9.61 11.17
C GLU A 107 1.66 8.34 12.03
N CYS A 108 2.51 7.38 11.67
CA CYS A 108 2.62 6.09 12.34
C CYS A 108 4.07 5.81 12.75
N ASP A 109 4.25 5.10 13.86
CA ASP A 109 5.55 4.55 14.26
C ASP A 109 5.91 3.36 13.37
N MET A 110 7.10 3.40 12.79
CA MET A 110 7.65 2.38 11.90
C MET A 110 9.07 2.01 12.30
N GLU A 111 9.51 0.84 11.87
CA GLU A 111 10.83 0.29 12.13
C GLU A 111 11.54 -0.07 10.81
N THR A 112 12.82 0.33 10.73
CA THR A 112 13.71 -0.06 9.64
C THR A 112 14.31 -1.44 9.86
N ILE A 113 14.91 -2.03 8.81
CA ILE A 113 15.73 -3.25 8.97
C ILE A 113 16.87 -3.14 9.97
N GLY A 114 17.40 -1.93 10.19
CA GLY A 114 18.41 -1.69 11.22
C GLY A 114 17.87 -1.65 12.65
N GLY A 115 16.57 -1.89 12.89
CA GLY A 115 15.94 -1.77 14.21
C GLY A 115 15.73 -0.33 14.67
N LYS A 116 16.00 0.65 13.80
CA LYS A 116 15.73 2.07 14.10
C LYS A 116 14.25 2.34 13.94
N LYS A 117 13.63 2.88 14.98
CA LYS A 117 12.25 3.35 14.97
C LYS A 117 12.19 4.80 14.50
N PHE A 118 11.18 5.13 13.71
CA PHE A 118 10.94 6.47 13.18
C PHE A 118 9.44 6.68 13.00
N LYS A 119 9.02 7.93 12.80
CA LYS A 119 7.65 8.27 12.44
C LYS A 119 7.58 8.63 10.96
N ALA A 120 6.57 8.13 10.27
CA ALA A 120 6.32 8.47 8.88
C ALA A 120 4.83 8.47 8.58
N THR A 121 4.45 9.26 7.57
CA THR A 121 3.09 9.31 7.03
C THR A 121 3.10 8.71 5.63
N VAL A 122 2.25 7.71 5.40
CA VAL A 122 2.06 7.10 4.08
C VAL A 122 0.80 7.68 3.46
N THR A 123 0.91 8.17 2.24
CA THR A 123 -0.20 8.75 1.47
C THR A 123 -0.55 7.84 0.30
N MET A 124 -1.80 7.85 -0.16
CA MET A 124 -2.20 7.14 -1.38
C MET A 124 -2.84 8.11 -2.37
N GLU A 125 -2.31 8.14 -3.60
CA GLU A 125 -2.88 8.88 -4.71
C GLU A 125 -2.91 8.00 -5.96
N GLY A 126 -4.07 7.90 -6.62
CA GLY A 126 -4.20 7.14 -7.87
C GLY A 126 -3.84 5.64 -7.77
N GLY A 127 -3.94 5.02 -6.59
CA GLY A 127 -3.53 3.63 -6.36
C GLY A 127 -2.04 3.43 -6.12
N LYS A 128 -1.29 4.52 -5.96
CA LYS A 128 0.14 4.53 -5.63
C LYS A 128 0.34 5.03 -4.20
N LEU A 129 1.04 4.22 -3.40
CA LEU A 129 1.50 4.58 -2.07
C LEU A 129 2.73 5.46 -2.17
N SER A 130 2.84 6.43 -1.28
CA SER A 130 3.92 7.41 -1.27
C SER A 130 4.29 7.82 0.15
N THR A 131 5.58 7.73 0.48
CA THR A 131 6.15 8.06 1.79
C THR A 131 7.36 8.96 1.59
N LYS A 132 7.36 10.13 2.23
CA LYS A 132 8.47 11.09 2.17
C LYS A 132 9.37 10.91 3.40
N PHE A 133 10.63 10.55 3.18
CA PHE A 133 11.66 10.56 4.20
C PHE A 133 12.57 11.77 4.00
N PRO A 134 13.33 12.20 5.03
CA PRO A 134 14.27 13.33 4.89
C PRO A 134 15.30 13.13 3.78
N ASN A 135 15.78 11.90 3.59
CA ASN A 135 16.88 11.59 2.68
C ASN A 135 16.41 10.96 1.35
N TYR A 136 15.16 10.48 1.28
CA TYR A 136 14.66 9.81 0.08
C TYR A 136 13.14 9.83 0.01
N HIS A 137 12.62 9.67 -1.20
CA HIS A 137 11.19 9.48 -1.44
C HIS A 137 10.93 8.02 -1.80
N HIS A 138 9.96 7.38 -1.16
CA HIS A 138 9.58 6.02 -1.46
C HIS A 138 8.16 5.97 -2.03
N THR A 139 7.96 5.20 -3.08
CA THR A 139 6.64 4.95 -3.64
C THR A 139 6.44 3.48 -3.95
N SER A 140 5.22 2.99 -3.81
CA SER A 140 4.85 1.61 -4.12
C SER A 140 3.58 1.59 -4.96
N GLU A 141 3.57 0.84 -6.04
CA GLU A 141 2.41 0.70 -6.92
C GLU A 141 2.27 -0.72 -7.47
N ILE A 142 1.05 -1.10 -7.83
CA ILE A 142 0.80 -2.36 -8.54
C ILE A 142 0.70 -2.04 -10.03
N SER A 143 1.63 -2.59 -10.82
CA SER A 143 1.66 -2.40 -12.27
C SER A 143 1.91 -3.72 -12.97
N GLY A 144 1.06 -4.06 -13.96
CA GLY A 144 1.16 -5.33 -14.69
C GLY A 144 1.05 -6.58 -13.80
N GLY A 145 0.32 -6.50 -12.67
CA GLY A 145 0.21 -7.60 -11.71
C GLY A 145 1.46 -7.81 -10.83
N LYS A 146 2.42 -6.89 -10.86
CA LYS A 146 3.63 -6.89 -10.04
C LYS A 146 3.62 -5.73 -9.05
N LEU A 147 4.22 -5.94 -7.88
CA LEU A 147 4.51 -4.88 -6.91
C LEU A 147 5.79 -4.19 -7.31
N ILE A 148 5.71 -2.89 -7.60
CA ILE A 148 6.85 -2.04 -7.96
C ILE A 148 7.10 -1.08 -6.81
N GLU A 149 8.26 -1.20 -6.17
CA GLU A 149 8.74 -0.31 -5.13
C GLU A 149 9.87 0.56 -5.70
N THR A 150 9.75 1.88 -5.60
CA THR A 150 10.77 2.82 -6.09
C THR A 150 11.19 3.75 -4.96
N SER A 151 12.49 3.83 -4.69
CA SER A 151 13.09 4.75 -3.73
C SER A 151 14.04 5.70 -4.45
N ILE A 152 13.84 7.00 -4.31
CA ILE A 152 14.61 8.04 -5.00
C ILE A 152 15.33 8.88 -3.95
N ALA A 153 16.66 8.93 -4.04
CA ALA A 153 17.53 9.75 -3.21
C ALA A 153 18.46 10.58 -4.10
N GLY A 154 18.18 11.88 -4.23
CA GLY A 154 18.90 12.73 -5.18
C GLY A 154 18.75 12.22 -6.62
N SER A 155 19.87 11.88 -7.28
CA SER A 155 19.91 11.29 -8.62
C SER A 155 19.89 9.76 -8.63
N VAL A 156 19.91 9.10 -7.47
CA VAL A 156 19.95 7.64 -7.36
C VAL A 156 18.54 7.08 -7.21
N VAL A 157 18.23 6.06 -8.00
CA VAL A 157 16.93 5.39 -7.99
C VAL A 157 17.14 3.91 -7.70
N LEU A 158 16.58 3.44 -6.59
CA LEU A 158 16.40 2.03 -6.32
C LEU A 158 15.00 1.63 -6.81
N LYS A 159 14.94 0.66 -7.71
CA LYS A 159 13.68 0.05 -8.15
C LYS A 159 13.68 -1.44 -7.82
N ARG A 160 12.64 -1.91 -7.14
CA ARG A 160 12.41 -3.32 -6.84
C ARG A 160 11.10 -3.76 -7.48
N THR A 161 11.15 -4.88 -8.19
CA THR A 161 9.98 -5.49 -8.81
C THR A 161 9.74 -6.85 -8.17
N SER A 162 8.53 -7.06 -7.66
CA SER A 162 8.15 -8.28 -6.96
C SER A 162 6.93 -8.91 -7.63
N LYS A 163 6.97 -10.22 -7.82
CA LYS A 163 5.85 -11.02 -8.37
C LYS A 163 4.97 -11.51 -7.23
N LYS A 164 3.67 -11.65 -7.49
CA LYS A 164 2.75 -12.25 -6.51
C LYS A 164 3.03 -13.74 -6.36
N ILE A 165 2.95 -14.26 -5.13
CA ILE A 165 3.07 -15.69 -4.79
C ILE A 165 1.83 -16.22 -4.07
#